data_AF-A0A4U9WH31-F1
#
_entry.id   AF-A0A4U9WH31-F1
#
_cell.length_a   1.000
_cell.length_b   1.000
_cell.length_c   1.000
_cell.angle_alpha   90.00
_cell.angle_beta   90.00
_cell.angle_gamma   90.00
#
_symmetry.space_group_name_H-M   'P 1'
#
loop_
_entity.id
_entity.type
_entity.pdbx_description
1 polymer ?
#
loop_
_entity_poly.entity_id
_entity_poly.type
_entity_poly.pdbx_seq_one_letter_code
_entity_poly.pdbx_strand_id
1 'polypeptide(L)' 'MGLSGNNMASTLQMQQAINQRDIAGVLIPAPYYIRPSQAGLVEYFTRLADASRVPVILI' A
#
# COMPACT_ATOMS: atom_id res chain seq x y z
N MET A 1 1.31 -10.89 1.84
CA MET A 1 1.90 -10.64 0.49
C MET A 1 2.61 -9.30 0.50
N GLY A 2 3.73 -9.17 -0.22
CA GLY A 2 4.42 -7.88 -0.37
C GLY A 2 3.76 -7.01 -1.45
N LEU A 3 3.66 -5.71 -1.21
CA LEU A 3 3.14 -4.71 -2.16
C LEU A 3 3.98 -3.43 -2.03
N SER A 4 4.49 -2.91 -3.14
CA SER A 4 5.29 -1.67 -3.15
C SER A 4 5.08 -0.89 -4.43
N GLY A 5 5.09 0.44 -4.34
CA GLY A 5 5.07 1.28 -5.53
C GLY A 5 5.14 2.77 -5.21
N ASN A 6 5.75 3.54 -6.10
CA ASN A 6 5.87 5.00 -5.94
C ASN A 6 4.73 5.78 -6.61
N ASN A 7 3.83 5.09 -7.32
CA ASN A 7 2.64 5.67 -7.95
C ASN A 7 1.38 5.10 -7.29
N MET A 8 0.54 5.97 -6.74
CA MET A 8 -0.65 5.56 -5.99
C MET A 8 -1.65 4.76 -6.85
N ALA A 9 -1.95 5.22 -8.07
CA ALA A 9 -2.93 4.56 -8.94
C ALA A 9 -2.50 3.13 -9.31
N SER A 10 -1.25 2.96 -9.75
CA SER A 10 -0.70 1.63 -10.07
C SER A 10 -0.62 0.71 -8.85
N THR A 11 -0.28 1.27 -7.68
CA THR A 11 -0.19 0.49 -6.43
C THR A 11 -1.57 -0.01 -6.00
N LEU A 12 -2.60 0.82 -6.07
CA LEU A 12 -3.99 0.42 -5.77
C LEU A 12 -4.50 -0.65 -6.72
N GLN A 13 -4.18 -0.55 -8.02
CA GLN A 13 -4.54 -1.59 -9.00
C GLN A 13 -3.90 -2.94 -8.65
N MET A 14 -2.61 -2.93 -8.27
CA MET A 14 -1.92 -4.14 -7.82
C MET A 14 -2.50 -4.68 -6.51
N GLN A 15 -2.80 -3.80 -5.56
CA GLN A 15 -3.45 -4.17 -4.31
C GLN A 15 -4.80 -4.84 -4.56
N GLN A 16 -5.61 -4.31 -5.47
CA GLN A 16 -6.90 -4.88 -5.83
C GLN A 16 -6.75 -6.31 -6.37
N ALA A 17 -5.75 -6.55 -7.22
CA ALA A 17 -5.45 -7.90 -7.72
C ALA A 17 -4.99 -8.85 -6.61
N ILE A 18 -4.12 -8.37 -5.70
CA ILE A 18 -3.66 -9.13 -4.52
C ILE A 18 -4.83 -9.48 -3.59
N ASN A 19 -5.75 -8.54 -3.37
CA ASN A 19 -6.93 -8.67 -2.52
C ASN A 19 -7.97 -9.66 -3.06
N GLN A 20 -7.85 -10.17 -4.29
CA GLN A 20 -8.70 -11.27 -4.79
C GLN A 20 -8.21 -12.66 -4.35
N ARG A 21 -7.04 -12.72 -3.72
CA ARG A 21 -6.43 -13.97 -3.24
C ARG A 21 -6.76 -14.16 -1.77
N ASP A 22 -6.75 -15.41 -1.32
CA ASP A 22 -6.87 -15.73 0.10
C ASP A 22 -5.54 -15.45 0.80
N ILE A 23 -5.42 -14.26 1.39
CA ILE A 23 -4.22 -13.78 2.08
C ILE A 23 -4.57 -13.19 3.44
N ALA A 24 -3.70 -13.38 4.42
CA ALA A 24 -3.93 -12.86 5.77
C ALA A 24 -3.60 -11.36 5.93
N GLY A 25 -2.90 -10.76 4.97
CA GLY A 25 -2.47 -9.37 5.07
C GLY A 25 -1.50 -8.94 3.97
N VAL A 26 -1.31 -7.62 3.87
CA VAL A 26 -0.37 -6.98 2.95
C VAL A 26 0.72 -6.22 3.71
N LEU A 27 1.95 -6.37 3.23
CA LEU A 27 3.14 -5.72 3.78
C LEU A 27 3.60 -4.63 2.81
N ILE A 28 3.64 -3.38 3.28
CA ILE A 28 3.84 -2.21 2.42
C ILE A 28 5.01 -1.36 2.96
N PRO A 29 6.11 -1.23 2.20
CA PRO A 29 7.19 -0.33 2.55
C PRO A 29 6.86 1.12 2.17
N ALA A 30 7.53 2.08 2.82
CA ALA A 30 7.48 3.46 2.39
C ALA A 30 8.03 3.65 0.95
N PRO A 31 7.44 4.55 0.13
CA PRO A 31 7.92 4.82 -1.22
C PRO A 31 9.31 5.49 -1.17
N TYR A 32 10.33 4.71 -1.52
CA TYR A 32 11.74 5.05 -1.29
C TYR A 32 12.33 6.02 -2.32
N TYR A 33 11.77 6.09 -3.53
CA TYR A 33 12.34 6.93 -4.59
C TYR A 33 11.91 8.39 -4.48
N ILE A 34 10.61 8.62 -4.28
CA ILE A 34 10.01 9.96 -4.34
C ILE A 34 10.17 10.76 -3.03
N ARG A 35 10.62 10.12 -1.94
CA ARG A 35 10.91 10.74 -0.64
C ARG A 35 9.81 11.73 -0.21
N PRO A 36 8.56 11.27 0.00
CA PRO A 36 7.46 12.15 0.33
C PRO A 36 7.63 12.79 1.71
N SER A 37 6.90 13.87 1.96
CA SER A 37 6.80 14.47 3.31
C SER A 37 6.12 13.50 4.29
N GLN A 38 6.22 13.79 5.59
CA GLN A 38 5.49 13.02 6.61
C GLN A 38 3.98 13.01 6.36
N ALA A 39 3.41 14.15 5.98
CA ALA A 39 2.00 14.23 5.59
C ALA A 39 1.69 13.36 4.36
N GLY A 40 2.59 13.34 3.37
CA GLY A 40 2.45 12.49 2.19
C GLY A 40 2.56 11.00 2.50
N LEU A 41 3.40 10.60 3.46
CA LEU A 41 3.46 9.22 3.94
C LEU A 41 2.16 8.80 4.63
N VAL A 42 1.64 9.66 5.51
CA VAL A 42 0.36 9.42 6.18
C VAL A 42 -0.74 9.25 5.15
N GLU A 43 -0.88 10.19 4.20
CA GLU A 43 -1.88 10.08 3.13
C GLU A 43 -1.70 8.80 2.31
N TYR A 44 -0.47 8.47 1.93
CA TYR A 44 -0.16 7.28 1.13
C TYR A 44 -0.63 6.01 1.83
N PHE A 45 -0.25 5.81 3.09
CA PHE A 45 -0.63 4.62 3.84
C PHE A 45 -2.11 4.59 4.20
N THR A 46 -2.71 5.73 4.55
CA THR A 46 -4.15 5.82 4.83
C THR A 46 -4.95 5.39 3.60
N ARG A 47 -4.61 5.88 2.40
CA ARG A 47 -5.32 5.48 1.17
C ARG A 47 -5.21 4.00 0.85
N LEU A 48 -4.05 3.38 1.12
CA LEU A 48 -3.86 1.94 0.95
C LEU A 48 -4.61 1.13 2.02
N ALA A 49 -4.68 1.64 3.26
CA ALA A 49 -5.46 1.04 4.32
C ALA A 49 -6.97 1.08 4.02
N ASP A 50 -7.48 2.23 3.58
CA ASP A 50 -8.90 2.41 3.21
C ASP A 50 -9.32 1.50 2.05
N ALA A 51 -8.41 1.23 1.11
CA ALA A 51 -8.64 0.32 -0.02
C ALA A 51 -8.39 -1.16 0.32
N SER A 52 -7.89 -1.47 1.52
CA SER A 52 -7.55 -2.83 1.91
C SER A 52 -8.74 -3.56 2.53
N ARG A 53 -8.92 -4.82 2.14
CA ARG A 53 -9.89 -5.74 2.78
C ARG A 53 -9.23 -6.67 3.80
N VAL A 54 -7.91 -6.59 3.94
CA VAL A 54 -7.09 -7.36 4.89
C VAL A 54 -6.18 -6.41 5.67
N PRO A 55 -5.64 -6.80 6.84
CA PRO A 55 -4.69 -5.98 7.59
C PRO A 55 -3.52 -5.47 6.72
N VAL A 56 -3.17 -4.20 6.92
CA VAL A 56 -2.00 -3.54 6.32
C VAL A 56 -0.90 -3.43 7.38
N ILE A 57 0.31 -3.88 7.03
CA ILE A 57 1.50 -3.83 7.88
C ILE A 57 2.54 -2.96 7.18
N LEU A 58 3.15 -2.03 7.93
CA LEU A 58 4.14 -1.07 7.42
C LEU A 58 5.56 -1.53 7.74
N ILE A 59 6.52 -1.34 6.81
CA ILE A 59 7.96 -1.63 7.00
C ILE A 59 8.88 -0.55 6.42
#